data_AF-A0A453PPK0-F1
#
_entry.id   AF-A0A453PPK0-F1
#
_cell.length_a   1.000
_cell.length_b   1.000
_cell.length_c   1.000
_cell.angle_alpha   90.00
_cell.angle_beta   90.00
_cell.angle_gamma   90.00
#
_symmetry.space_group_name_H-M   'P 1'
#
loop_
_entity.id
_entity.type
_entity.pdbx_description
1 polymer ?
#
loop_
_entity_poly.entity_id
_entity_poly.type
_entity_poly.pdbx_seq_one_letter_code
_entity_poly.pdbx_strand_id
1 'polypeptide(L)'
;RDPSIVALLFALSFEWSKAGSYNRIHSLFERALADDKLQKSVLLWRCYLAYEAEIACNTSAARRVFFRAIHACPWSKRLWLDGFQKLSSVLTMKELSDLQEVMHGKELFIRTDIYEILLQDEDDI
;
A
#
# COMPACT_ATOMS: atom_id res chain seq x y z
N ARG A 1 -13.66 13.23 19.59
CA ARG A 1 -14.41 11.98 19.34
C ARG A 1 -13.38 10.96 18.87
N ASP A 2 -13.09 9.91 19.64
CA ASP A 2 -12.19 8.86 19.15
C ASP A 2 -12.80 8.20 17.91
N PRO A 3 -12.05 8.07 16.81
CA PRO A 3 -12.58 7.46 15.61
C PRO A 3 -12.67 5.94 15.82
N SER A 4 -13.85 5.39 15.58
CA SER A 4 -14.11 3.96 15.69
C SER A 4 -13.74 3.25 14.39
N ILE A 5 -12.74 2.37 14.46
CA ILE A 5 -12.37 1.47 13.35
C ILE A 5 -13.55 0.61 12.88
N VAL A 6 -14.42 0.19 13.82
CA VAL A 6 -15.61 -0.61 13.52
C VAL A 6 -16.60 0.20 12.69
N ALA A 7 -16.84 1.46 13.05
CA ALA A 7 -17.72 2.34 12.29
C ALA A 7 -17.17 2.61 10.88
N LEU A 8 -15.86 2.75 10.74
CA LEU A 8 -15.21 2.91 9.44
C LEU A 8 -15.34 1.66 8.57
N LEU A 9 -15.04 0.48 9.11
CA LEU A 9 -15.18 -0.79 8.38
C LEU A 9 -16.63 -1.04 7.95
N PHE A 10 -17.59 -0.74 8.83
CA PHE A 10 -19.01 -0.81 8.49
C PHE A 10 -19.37 0.16 7.35
N ALA A 11 -18.92 1.42 7.42
CA ALA A 11 -19.16 2.40 6.37
C ALA A 11 -18.54 1.99 5.03
N LEU A 12 -17.31 1.46 5.05
CA LEU A 12 -16.63 0.94 3.86
C LEU A 12 -17.37 -0.25 3.25
N SER A 13 -17.78 -1.22 4.08
CA SER A 13 -18.56 -2.39 3.64
C SER A 13 -19.88 -1.97 2.99
N PHE A 14 -20.56 -0.98 3.58
CA PHE A 14 -21.81 -0.47 3.05
C PHE A 14 -21.63 0.25 1.70
N GLU A 15 -20.61 1.11 1.57
CA GLU A 15 -20.34 1.85 0.33
C GLU A 15 -19.79 0.97 -0.79
N TRP A 16 -19.19 -0.17 -0.46
CA TRP A 16 -18.71 -1.16 -1.44
C TRP A 16 -19.85 -1.75 -2.29
N SER A 17 -21.05 -1.84 -1.72
CA SER A 17 -22.22 -2.39 -2.40
C SER A 17 -22.84 -1.45 -3.45
N LYS A 18 -22.38 -0.20 -3.54
CA LYS A 18 -23.00 0.85 -4.34
C LYS A 18 -22.15 1.21 -5.55
N ALA A 19 -22.79 1.28 -6.72
CA ALA A 19 -22.15 1.82 -7.93
C ALA A 19 -21.83 3.33 -7.75
N GLY A 20 -20.67 3.77 -8.26
CA GLY A 20 -20.26 5.18 -8.23
C GLY A 20 -19.82 5.70 -6.86
N SER A 21 -19.51 4.83 -5.89
CA SER A 21 -19.11 5.22 -4.54
C SER A 21 -17.64 5.61 -4.39
N TYR A 22 -16.87 5.74 -5.49
CA TYR A 22 -15.43 6.02 -5.46
C TYR A 22 -15.05 7.21 -4.57
N ASN A 23 -15.64 8.38 -4.82
CA ASN A 23 -15.36 9.58 -4.04
C ASN A 23 -15.72 9.40 -2.56
N ARG A 24 -16.76 8.61 -2.26
CA ARG A 24 -17.20 8.33 -0.88
C ARG A 24 -16.20 7.43 -0.18
N ILE A 25 -15.81 6.32 -0.79
CA ILE A 25 -14.83 5.38 -0.24
C ILE A 25 -13.48 6.09 -0.02
N HIS A 26 -13.02 6.86 -1.00
CA HIS A 26 -11.82 7.68 -0.90
C HIS A 26 -11.92 8.67 0.28
N SER A 27 -13.03 9.40 0.39
CA SER A 27 -13.24 10.33 1.51
C SER A 27 -13.28 9.65 2.89
N LEU A 28 -13.78 8.40 2.96
CA LEU A 28 -13.79 7.63 4.21
C LEU A 28 -12.38 7.26 4.65
N PHE A 29 -11.53 6.80 3.71
CA PHE A 29 -10.13 6.53 4.00
C PHE A 29 -9.38 7.79 4.41
N GLU A 30 -9.49 8.89 3.66
CA GLU A 30 -8.80 10.14 3.99
C GLU A 30 -9.23 10.69 5.35
N ARG A 31 -10.53 10.62 5.69
CA ARG A 31 -11.01 11.02 7.02
C ARG A 31 -10.48 10.13 8.14
N ALA A 32 -10.36 8.84 7.90
CA ALA A 32 -9.81 7.91 8.88
C ALA A 32 -8.31 8.14 9.10
N LEU A 33 -7.57 8.36 8.02
CA LEU A 33 -6.12 8.56 8.04
C LEU A 33 -5.71 9.98 8.46
N ALA A 34 -6.66 10.90 8.61
CA ALA A 34 -6.44 12.19 9.25
C ALA A 34 -6.29 12.08 10.78
N ASP A 35 -6.64 10.95 11.39
CA ASP A 35 -6.45 10.70 12.82
C ASP A 35 -5.09 10.06 13.11
N ASP A 36 -4.39 10.59 14.12
CA ASP A 36 -3.03 10.18 14.47
C ASP A 36 -2.88 8.73 14.93
N LYS A 37 -3.94 8.15 15.52
CA LYS A 37 -3.93 6.75 15.96
C LYS A 37 -4.20 5.85 14.77
N LEU A 38 -5.21 6.18 13.96
CA LEU A 38 -5.61 5.37 12.82
C LEU A 38 -4.61 5.41 11.66
N GLN A 39 -3.89 6.52 11.46
CA GLN A 39 -2.85 6.58 10.44
C GLN A 39 -1.68 5.62 10.70
N LYS A 40 -1.53 5.10 11.92
CA LYS A 40 -0.54 4.06 12.25
C LYS A 40 -1.07 2.64 11.99
N SER A 41 -2.33 2.50 11.58
CA SER A 41 -2.93 1.22 11.26
C SER A 41 -2.48 0.73 9.89
N VAL A 42 -1.57 -0.24 9.90
CA VAL A 42 -1.13 -0.96 8.69
C VAL A 42 -2.31 -1.50 7.89
N LEU A 43 -3.34 -2.03 8.56
CA LEU A 43 -4.49 -2.63 7.88
C LEU A 43 -5.25 -1.59 7.04
N LEU A 44 -5.45 -0.38 7.56
CA LEU A 44 -6.15 0.68 6.84
C LEU A 44 -5.40 1.09 5.57
N TRP A 45 -4.09 1.26 5.66
CA TRP A 45 -3.27 1.55 4.50
C TRP A 45 -3.29 0.45 3.45
N ARG A 46 -3.21 -0.82 3.87
CA ARG A 46 -3.27 -1.96 2.96
C ARG A 46 -4.61 -2.05 2.25
N CYS A 47 -5.72 -1.85 2.97
CA CYS A 47 -7.06 -1.79 2.38
C CYS A 47 -7.21 -0.64 1.39
N TYR A 48 -6.68 0.54 1.73
CA TYR A 48 -6.75 1.70 0.86
C TYR A 48 -5.91 1.53 -0.41
N LEU A 49 -4.69 1.02 -0.26
CA LEU A 49 -3.80 0.71 -1.39
C LEU A 49 -4.43 -0.34 -2.32
N ALA A 50 -4.98 -1.42 -1.77
CA ALA A 50 -5.67 -2.44 -2.55
C ALA A 50 -6.89 -1.86 -3.27
N TYR A 51 -7.67 -1.01 -2.60
CA TYR A 51 -8.81 -0.34 -3.22
C TYR A 51 -8.40 0.50 -4.43
N GLU A 52 -7.41 1.38 -4.28
CA GLU A 52 -6.96 2.24 -5.37
C GLU A 52 -6.33 1.43 -6.52
N ALA A 53 -5.56 0.39 -6.21
CA ALA A 53 -4.85 -0.41 -7.21
C ALA A 53 -5.76 -1.38 -7.99
N GLU A 54 -6.69 -2.06 -7.30
CA GLU A 54 -7.40 -3.22 -7.86
C GLU A 54 -8.88 -2.93 -8.16
N ILE A 55 -9.49 -1.98 -7.45
CA ILE A 55 -10.93 -1.71 -7.55
C ILE A 55 -11.20 -0.42 -8.30
N ALA A 56 -10.55 0.67 -7.88
CA ALA A 56 -10.60 1.93 -8.60
C ALA A 56 -9.72 1.93 -9.86
N CYS A 57 -8.78 0.98 -9.94
CA CYS A 57 -7.78 0.87 -11.01
C CYS A 57 -7.02 2.18 -11.26
N ASN A 58 -6.80 2.97 -10.19
CA ASN A 58 -6.14 4.26 -10.23
C ASN A 58 -4.69 4.12 -9.75
N THR A 59 -3.81 3.70 -10.65
CA THR A 59 -2.40 3.46 -10.36
C THR A 59 -1.68 4.70 -9.81
N SER A 60 -2.03 5.89 -10.30
CA SER A 60 -1.48 7.16 -9.82
C SER A 60 -1.87 7.44 -8.36
N ALA A 61 -3.12 7.18 -7.99
CA ALA A 61 -3.58 7.29 -6.60
C ALA A 61 -2.96 6.21 -5.71
N ALA A 62 -2.94 4.95 -6.18
CA ALA A 62 -2.32 3.83 -5.47
C ALA A 62 -0.85 4.12 -5.14
N ARG A 63 -0.09 4.68 -6.10
CA ARG A 63 1.29 5.12 -5.89
C ARG A 63 1.40 6.16 -4.77
N ARG A 64 0.58 7.22 -4.79
CA ARG A 64 0.57 8.24 -3.72
C ARG A 64 0.20 7.65 -2.36
N VAL A 65 -0.78 6.75 -2.32
CA VAL A 65 -1.20 6.06 -1.09
C VAL A 65 -0.07 5.19 -0.55
N PHE A 66 0.62 4.43 -1.40
CA PHE A 66 1.75 3.59 -0.99
C PHE A 66 2.87 4.40 -0.34
N PHE A 67 3.31 5.50 -0.97
CA PHE A 67 4.36 6.34 -0.39
C PHE A 67 3.95 6.92 0.97
N ARG A 68 2.72 7.43 1.10
CA ARG A 68 2.19 7.89 2.40
C ARG A 68 2.18 6.76 3.44
N ALA A 69 1.77 5.56 3.03
CA ALA A 69 1.66 4.41 3.90
C ALA A 69 3.01 3.98 4.48
N ILE A 70 4.06 3.89 3.66
CA ILE A 70 5.41 3.51 4.14
C ILE A 70 6.05 4.59 5.02
N HIS A 71 5.68 5.86 4.84
CA HIS A 71 6.08 6.93 5.76
C HIS A 71 5.36 6.83 7.11
N ALA A 72 4.07 6.49 7.11
CA ALA A 72 3.27 6.36 8.33
C ALA A 72 3.55 5.06 9.10
N CYS A 73 3.83 3.97 8.38
CA CYS A 73 4.02 2.62 8.92
C CYS A 73 5.31 1.95 8.39
N PRO A 74 6.50 2.56 8.61
CA PRO A 74 7.75 2.08 8.01
C PRO A 74 8.15 0.67 8.45
N TRP A 75 7.72 0.22 9.64
CA TRP A 75 8.02 -1.10 10.20
C TRP A 75 7.27 -2.27 9.53
N SER A 76 6.28 -1.99 8.67
CA SER A 76 5.43 -3.04 8.13
C SER A 76 6.00 -3.65 6.84
N LYS A 77 6.78 -4.73 6.96
CA LYS A 77 7.26 -5.49 5.79
C LYS A 77 6.15 -5.88 4.82
N ARG A 78 4.97 -6.27 5.33
CA ARG A 78 3.81 -6.64 4.51
C ARG A 78 3.34 -5.49 3.62
N LEU A 79 3.33 -4.26 4.15
CA LEU A 79 2.92 -3.07 3.40
C LEU A 79 3.90 -2.74 2.27
N TRP A 80 5.21 -2.87 2.53
CA TRP A 80 6.24 -2.73 1.49
C TRP A 80 6.04 -3.74 0.36
N LEU A 81 5.88 -5.02 0.71
CA LEU A 81 5.66 -6.10 -0.28
C LEU A 81 4.37 -5.89 -1.09
N ASP A 82 3.28 -5.44 -0.45
CA ASP A 82 2.04 -5.13 -1.16
C ASP A 82 2.25 -4.00 -2.18
N GLY A 83 3.06 -2.99 -1.87
CA GLY A 83 3.43 -1.92 -2.80
C GLY A 83 4.24 -2.42 -3.98
N PHE A 84 5.30 -3.21 -3.72
CA PHE A 84 6.08 -3.82 -4.80
C PHE A 84 5.24 -4.68 -5.72
N GLN A 85 4.36 -5.51 -5.15
CA GLN A 85 3.49 -6.39 -5.94
C GLN A 85 2.46 -5.61 -6.76
N LYS A 86 1.81 -4.60 -6.17
CA LYS A 86 0.71 -3.86 -6.83
C LYS A 86 1.19 -2.76 -7.78
N LEU A 87 2.41 -2.28 -7.60
CA LEU A 87 2.96 -1.15 -8.38
C LEU A 87 4.13 -1.55 -9.28
N SER A 88 4.53 -2.82 -9.34
CA SER A 88 5.64 -3.32 -10.17
C SER A 88 5.51 -2.98 -11.66
N SER A 89 4.28 -2.93 -12.18
CA SER A 89 4.03 -2.58 -13.59
C SER A 89 4.10 -1.09 -13.89
N VAL A 90 4.12 -0.24 -12.86
CA VAL A 90 4.02 1.23 -12.98
C VAL A 90 5.29 1.92 -12.51
N LEU A 91 6.00 1.33 -11.55
CA LEU A 91 7.29 1.81 -11.07
C LEU A 91 8.40 1.33 -12.00
N THR A 92 9.33 2.22 -12.30
CA THR A 92 10.55 1.86 -13.03
C THR A 92 11.46 0.98 -12.16
N MET A 93 12.33 0.20 -12.79
CA MET A 93 13.33 -0.61 -12.07
C MET A 93 14.20 0.24 -11.13
N LYS A 94 14.52 1.48 -11.54
CA LYS A 94 15.25 2.42 -10.70
C LYS A 94 14.46 2.77 -9.43
N GLU A 95 13.19 3.11 -9.56
CA GLU A 95 12.34 3.45 -8.41
C GLU A 95 12.14 2.26 -7.46
N LEU A 96 12.06 1.04 -8.00
CA LEU A 96 12.01 -0.19 -7.20
C LEU A 96 13.31 -0.42 -6.43
N SER A 97 14.47 -0.21 -7.08
CA SER A 97 15.79 -0.29 -6.47
C SER A 97 15.95 0.75 -5.34
N ASP A 98 15.60 2.01 -5.61
CA ASP A 98 15.65 3.09 -4.61
C ASP A 98 14.73 2.77 -3.41
N LEU A 99 13.54 2.24 -3.66
CA LEU A 99 12.62 1.80 -2.60
C LEU A 99 13.17 0.64 -1.78
N GLN A 100 13.86 -0.30 -2.41
CA GLN A 100 14.49 -1.43 -1.71
C GLN A 100 15.62 -0.94 -0.80
N GLU A 101 16.43 0.03 -1.24
CA GLU A 101 17.47 0.64 -0.41
C GLU A 101 16.86 1.32 0.81
N VAL A 102 15.77 2.09 0.63
CA VAL A 102 15.04 2.70 1.76
C VAL A 102 14.49 1.63 2.70
N MET A 103 13.91 0.54 2.18
CA MET A 103 13.39 -0.57 2.98
C MET A 103 14.50 -1.26 3.79
N HIS A 104 15.67 -1.48 3.16
CA HIS A 104 16.84 -2.03 3.82
C HIS A 104 17.36 -1.11 4.94
N GLY A 105 17.38 0.21 4.71
CA GLY A 105 17.69 1.22 5.73
C GLY A 105 16.71 1.25 6.90
N LYS A 106 15.57 0.57 6.81
CA LYS A 106 14.62 0.33 7.91
C LYS A 106 14.77 -1.05 8.58
N GLU A 107 15.86 -1.75 8.29
CA GLU A 107 16.15 -3.11 8.77
C GLU A 107 15.06 -4.13 8.35
N LEU A 108 14.35 -3.85 7.25
CA LEU A 108 13.37 -4.75 6.66
C LEU A 108 14.02 -5.52 5.51
N PHE A 109 14.52 -6.72 5.83
CA PHE A 109 15.18 -7.56 4.85
C PHE A 109 14.17 -8.44 4.10
N ILE A 110 14.25 -8.50 2.77
CA ILE A 110 13.56 -9.51 1.96
C ILE A 110 14.40 -10.79 2.03
N ARG A 111 13.75 -11.97 2.09
CA ARG A 111 14.46 -13.25 2.29
C ARG A 111 15.26 -13.67 1.06
N THR A 112 14.89 -13.14 -0.09
CA THR A 112 15.52 -13.37 -1.38
C THR A 112 16.10 -12.04 -1.82
N ASP A 113 17.40 -12.01 -2.08
CA ASP A 113 18.07 -10.85 -2.65
C ASP A 113 17.58 -10.68 -4.11
N ILE A 114 17.39 -9.46 -4.60
CA ILE A 114 17.04 -9.22 -6.01
C ILE A 114 18.12 -9.80 -6.93
N TYR A 115 19.39 -9.77 -6.50
CA TYR A 115 20.48 -10.40 -7.22
C TYR A 115 20.35 -11.92 -7.29
N GLU A 116 19.78 -12.57 -6.27
CA GLU A 116 19.55 -14.02 -6.28
C GLU A 116 18.45 -14.42 -7.27
N ILE A 117 17.44 -13.57 -7.46
CA ILE A 117 16.39 -13.75 -8.49
C ILE A 117 16.98 -13.52 -9.89
N LEU A 118 17.78 -12.45 -10.07
CA LEU A 118 18.41 -12.14 -11.36
C LEU A 118 19.38 -13.24 -11.80
N LEU A 119 20.10 -13.88 -10.87
CA LEU A 119 20.96 -15.02 -11.18
C LEU A 119 20.16 -16.27 -11.58
N GLN A 120 18.98 -16.49 -11.00
CA GLN A 120 18.10 -17.60 -11.42
C GLN A 120 17.58 -17.42 -12.85
N ASP A 121 17.28 -16.18 -13.27
CA ASP A 121 16.79 -15.91 -14.63
C ASP A 121 17.90 -16.05 -15.70
N GLU A 122 19.19 -15.95 -15.34
CA GLU A 122 20.33 -16.18 -16.25
C GLU A 122 20.68 -17.67 -16.41
N ASP A 123 20.41 -18.50 -15.39
CA ASP A 123 20.69 -19.95 -15.41
C ASP A 123 19.61 -20.77 -16.17
N ASP A 124 18.48 -20.16 -16.51
CA ASP A 124 17.35 -20.78 -17.24
C ASP A 124 17.39 -20.50 -18.78
N ILE A 125 18.53 -20.04 -19.34
CA ILE A 125 18.77 -19.85 -20.79
C ILE A 125 19.75 -20.87 -21.36
#